data_AF-A0A2H0QV81-F1
#
_entry.id   AF-A0A2H0QV81-F1
#
_cell.length_a   1.000
_cell.length_b   1.000
_cell.length_c   1.000
_cell.angle_alpha   90.00
_cell.angle_beta   90.00
_cell.angle_gamma   90.00
#
_symmetry.space_group_name_H-M   'P 1'
#
loop_
_entity.id
_entity.type
_entity.pdbx_description
1 polymer ?
#
loop_
_entity_poly.entity_id
_entity_poly.type
_entity_poly.pdbx_seq_one_letter_code
_entity_poly.pdbx_strand_id
1 'polypeptide(L)'
;MTVTFVRIAPTIAELRLFLNVRYLYCYLYICILKDMKKVFVSGCYDVLHAGHVTFFQAAKALGDHLIVCFANDEVLRLAKNRKPSMRQDYKKILISSLQVVDQVVSSSNIDPVFDFIDHLHALKPDVWVVTDDDQHIEKKEQVSKDFGIEFVVLSKREIGIDDISTTKILAHIKNVIEVPLRVDFAGGWLDVPRHAQEGTYIVNCTITPHVSLSNWPYKKGAGLGGSAAYSLLQTKSGLDTELKMGVGWQDPAVIEETGLCVWRSGAEPVLDFKVNPDWLSGLMMIVWTGTHHVTPNLADLPRDYDKIAAAGNVARDAVLSKDVRKLCEAVNLSYNVQCEEGMDTLPEIVGARAKKYMGGGHGGYALYIFDSLHSRMEALESTKDAMAIEPYIRTSTKI
;
A
#
# COMPACT_ATOMS: atom_id res chain seq x y z
N MET A 1 -23.74 -55.11 -50.98
CA MET A 1 -25.14 -54.65 -50.96
C MET A 1 -25.33 -53.79 -49.73
N THR A 2 -25.74 -52.56 -49.97
CA THR A 2 -25.90 -51.43 -49.04
C THR A 2 -26.99 -51.72 -48.01
N VAL A 3 -26.72 -51.51 -46.72
CA VAL A 3 -27.76 -51.48 -45.68
C VAL A 3 -28.16 -50.02 -45.48
N THR A 4 -29.33 -49.67 -46.00
CA THR A 4 -29.94 -48.35 -45.91
C THR A 4 -30.48 -48.13 -44.50
N PHE A 5 -29.94 -47.16 -43.76
CA PHE A 5 -30.57 -46.68 -42.53
C PHE A 5 -31.79 -45.82 -42.90
N VAL A 6 -32.99 -46.37 -42.72
CA VAL A 6 -34.24 -45.61 -42.82
C VAL A 6 -34.38 -44.77 -41.55
N ARG A 7 -34.27 -43.43 -41.69
CA ARG A 7 -34.70 -42.48 -40.65
C ARG A 7 -36.23 -42.54 -40.57
N ILE A 8 -36.75 -43.14 -39.51
CA ILE A 8 -38.16 -42.98 -39.13
C ILE A 8 -38.18 -41.85 -38.09
N ALA A 9 -38.61 -40.66 -38.51
CA ALA A 9 -39.00 -39.61 -37.58
C ALA A 9 -40.44 -39.91 -37.12
N PRO A 10 -40.71 -40.15 -35.83
CA PRO A 10 -42.07 -40.38 -35.39
C PRO A 10 -42.84 -39.05 -35.42
N THR A 11 -43.99 -39.04 -36.08
CA THR A 11 -44.97 -37.95 -35.97
C THR A 11 -45.62 -37.99 -34.60
N ILE A 12 -45.92 -36.81 -34.04
CA ILE A 12 -46.50 -36.54 -32.70
C ILE A 12 -47.73 -37.41 -32.35
N ALA A 13 -48.39 -38.02 -33.32
CA ALA A 13 -49.56 -38.88 -33.13
C ALA A 13 -49.27 -40.24 -32.46
N GLU A 14 -48.04 -40.77 -32.48
CA GLU A 14 -47.74 -42.10 -31.91
C GLU A 14 -47.35 -42.09 -30.42
N LEU A 15 -47.22 -40.91 -29.80
CA LEU A 15 -46.84 -40.74 -28.39
C LEU A 15 -47.99 -41.01 -27.38
N ARG A 16 -49.12 -41.60 -27.81
CA ARG A 16 -50.33 -41.70 -26.99
C ARG A 16 -50.54 -43.01 -26.22
N LEU A 17 -49.63 -43.98 -26.27
CA LEU A 17 -49.72 -45.15 -25.40
C LEU A 17 -48.40 -45.34 -24.63
N PHE A 18 -48.47 -45.17 -23.31
CA PHE A 18 -47.41 -45.45 -22.31
C PHE A 18 -46.22 -44.49 -22.24
N LEU A 19 -46.43 -43.28 -21.70
CA LEU A 19 -45.35 -42.55 -21.01
C LEU A 19 -45.83 -42.16 -19.62
N ASN A 20 -45.36 -42.92 -18.63
CA ASN A 20 -45.39 -42.53 -17.23
C ASN A 20 -44.88 -41.09 -17.11
N VAL A 21 -45.68 -40.17 -16.58
CA VAL A 21 -45.37 -38.72 -16.43
C VAL A 21 -43.97 -38.49 -15.82
N ARG A 22 -43.53 -39.40 -14.96
CA ARG A 22 -42.20 -39.40 -14.32
C ARG A 22 -41.02 -39.58 -15.31
N TYR A 23 -41.16 -40.37 -16.36
CA TYR A 23 -40.13 -40.54 -17.40
C TYR A 23 -40.05 -39.33 -18.33
N LEU A 24 -41.19 -38.67 -18.59
CA LEU A 24 -41.21 -37.43 -19.37
C LEU A 24 -40.54 -36.29 -18.60
N TYR A 25 -40.78 -36.18 -17.28
CA TYR A 25 -40.05 -35.23 -16.42
C TYR A 25 -38.55 -35.53 -16.37
N CYS A 26 -38.14 -36.79 -16.18
CA CYS A 26 -36.72 -37.15 -16.24
C CYS A 26 -36.09 -36.85 -17.61
N TYR A 27 -36.78 -37.16 -18.72
CA TYR A 27 -36.27 -36.91 -20.05
C TYR A 27 -36.17 -35.41 -20.34
N LEU A 28 -37.21 -34.63 -20.00
CA LEU A 28 -37.21 -33.18 -20.14
C LEU A 28 -36.13 -32.53 -19.25
N TYR A 29 -35.94 -33.02 -18.03
CA TYR A 29 -34.88 -32.57 -17.13
C TYR A 29 -33.48 -32.92 -17.67
N ILE A 30 -33.28 -34.12 -18.23
CA ILE A 30 -32.03 -34.53 -18.88
C ILE A 30 -31.77 -33.70 -20.16
N CYS A 31 -32.80 -33.36 -20.92
CA CYS A 31 -32.70 -32.49 -22.10
C CYS A 31 -32.35 -31.05 -21.70
N ILE A 32 -33.04 -30.48 -20.70
CA ILE A 32 -32.74 -29.13 -20.17
C ILE A 32 -31.31 -29.08 -19.63
N LEU A 33 -30.86 -30.09 -18.88
CA LEU A 33 -29.49 -30.16 -18.37
C LEU A 33 -28.44 -30.33 -19.48
N LYS A 34 -28.81 -30.83 -20.65
CA LYS A 34 -27.90 -30.98 -21.81
C LYS A 34 -27.70 -29.68 -22.59
N ASP A 35 -28.59 -28.71 -22.46
CA ASP A 35 -28.55 -27.43 -23.19
C ASP A 35 -28.15 -26.22 -22.31
N MET A 36 -27.81 -26.43 -21.02
CA MET A 36 -27.34 -25.34 -20.16
C MET A 36 -25.91 -24.92 -20.51
N LYS A 37 -25.75 -23.65 -20.88
CA LYS A 37 -24.43 -23.06 -21.17
C LYS A 37 -23.65 -22.85 -19.87
N LYS A 38 -22.57 -23.60 -19.66
CA LYS A 38 -21.73 -23.55 -18.46
C LYS A 38 -20.67 -22.46 -18.59
N VAL A 39 -20.60 -21.60 -17.59
CA VAL A 39 -19.61 -20.54 -17.46
C VAL A 39 -18.62 -20.89 -16.37
N PHE A 40 -17.33 -20.74 -16.64
CA PHE A 40 -16.26 -21.02 -15.70
C PHE A 40 -15.48 -19.75 -15.38
N VAL A 41 -15.21 -19.54 -14.09
CA VAL A 41 -14.30 -18.50 -13.61
C VAL A 41 -13.30 -19.10 -12.63
N SER A 42 -12.06 -18.63 -12.67
CA SER A 42 -11.02 -19.04 -11.71
C SER A 42 -10.35 -17.86 -11.03
N GLY A 43 -9.95 -18.03 -9.78
CA GLY A 43 -9.28 -16.97 -9.02
C GLY A 43 -8.94 -17.32 -7.58
N CYS A 44 -8.18 -16.43 -6.93
CA CYS A 44 -7.75 -16.60 -5.54
C CYS A 44 -8.91 -16.47 -4.53
N TYR A 45 -9.80 -15.49 -4.78
CA TYR A 45 -10.97 -15.13 -3.96
C TYR A 45 -10.71 -15.15 -2.45
N ASP A 46 -9.56 -14.59 -2.02
CA ASP A 46 -9.05 -14.75 -0.66
C ASP A 46 -9.87 -13.96 0.38
N VAL A 47 -10.17 -12.69 0.11
CA VAL A 47 -11.18 -11.91 0.85
C VAL A 47 -12.33 -11.61 -0.10
N LEU A 48 -13.50 -12.19 0.16
CA LEU A 48 -14.68 -11.96 -0.66
C LEU A 48 -15.16 -10.50 -0.49
N HIS A 49 -15.51 -9.84 -1.61
CA HIS A 49 -15.90 -8.44 -1.63
C HIS A 49 -16.78 -8.12 -2.84
N ALA A 50 -17.35 -6.91 -2.88
CA ALA A 50 -18.30 -6.50 -3.93
C ALA A 50 -17.76 -6.74 -5.35
N GLY A 51 -16.47 -6.44 -5.59
CA GLY A 51 -15.84 -6.70 -6.89
C GLY A 51 -15.95 -8.15 -7.39
N HIS A 52 -15.84 -9.14 -6.49
CA HIS A 52 -16.01 -10.55 -6.87
C HIS A 52 -17.48 -10.86 -7.22
N VAL A 53 -18.43 -10.33 -6.43
CA VAL A 53 -19.86 -10.56 -6.66
C VAL A 53 -20.31 -9.95 -8.00
N THR A 54 -19.89 -8.72 -8.30
CA THR A 54 -20.18 -8.06 -9.57
C THR A 54 -19.53 -8.79 -10.75
N PHE A 55 -18.28 -9.25 -10.60
CA PHE A 55 -17.64 -10.09 -11.61
C PHE A 55 -18.40 -11.40 -11.85
N PHE A 56 -18.85 -12.09 -10.79
CA PHE A 56 -19.65 -13.30 -10.91
C PHE A 56 -20.99 -13.04 -11.59
N GLN A 57 -21.64 -11.90 -11.34
CA GLN A 57 -22.86 -11.48 -12.02
C GLN A 57 -22.64 -11.25 -13.52
N ALA A 58 -21.56 -10.55 -13.89
CA ALA A 58 -21.20 -10.33 -15.27
C ALA A 58 -20.85 -11.64 -16.00
N ALA A 59 -20.10 -12.54 -15.34
CA ALA A 59 -19.78 -13.86 -15.89
C ALA A 59 -21.04 -14.72 -16.06
N LYS A 60 -21.90 -14.80 -15.03
CA LYS A 60 -23.16 -15.54 -15.09
C LYS A 60 -24.06 -15.07 -16.23
N ALA A 61 -24.03 -13.79 -16.61
CA ALA A 61 -24.83 -13.29 -17.74
C ALA A 61 -24.44 -13.89 -19.12
N LEU A 62 -23.30 -14.58 -19.22
CA LEU A 62 -22.81 -15.23 -20.45
C LEU A 62 -23.30 -16.68 -20.61
N GLY A 63 -24.08 -17.21 -19.66
CA GLY A 63 -24.64 -18.55 -19.73
C GLY A 63 -25.64 -18.85 -18.61
N ASP A 64 -25.90 -20.13 -18.38
CA ASP A 64 -26.98 -20.60 -17.51
C ASP A 64 -26.46 -21.20 -16.20
N HIS A 65 -25.19 -21.57 -16.11
CA HIS A 65 -24.61 -22.25 -14.94
C HIS A 65 -23.19 -21.78 -14.66
N LEU A 66 -23.00 -20.99 -13.60
CA LEU A 66 -21.72 -20.44 -13.19
C LEU A 66 -20.99 -21.40 -12.22
N ILE A 67 -19.81 -21.81 -12.66
CA ILE A 67 -18.83 -22.59 -11.92
C ILE A 67 -17.72 -21.65 -11.46
N VAL A 68 -17.58 -21.50 -10.14
CA VAL A 68 -16.48 -20.74 -9.53
C VAL A 68 -15.41 -21.72 -9.03
N CYS A 69 -14.23 -21.67 -9.63
CA CYS A 69 -13.05 -22.37 -9.16
C CYS A 69 -12.17 -21.43 -8.33
N PHE A 70 -11.98 -21.73 -7.05
CA PHE A 70 -11.10 -20.94 -6.20
C PHE A 70 -9.78 -21.65 -5.91
N ALA A 71 -8.69 -20.88 -5.83
CA ALA A 71 -7.37 -21.40 -5.55
C ALA A 71 -7.28 -22.02 -4.14
N ASN A 72 -6.69 -23.21 -4.03
CA ASN A 72 -6.40 -23.85 -2.75
C ASN A 72 -5.36 -23.07 -1.93
N ASP A 73 -5.24 -23.42 -0.65
CA ASP A 73 -4.37 -22.71 0.29
C ASP A 73 -2.87 -22.74 -0.10
N GLU A 74 -2.41 -23.79 -0.78
CA GLU A 74 -1.02 -23.94 -1.22
C GLU A 74 -0.71 -23.03 -2.41
N VAL A 75 -1.58 -23.03 -3.43
CA VAL A 75 -1.47 -22.12 -4.59
C VAL A 75 -1.55 -20.67 -4.15
N LEU A 76 -2.43 -20.33 -3.21
CA LEU A 76 -2.52 -18.97 -2.64
C LEU A 76 -1.22 -18.54 -1.98
N ARG A 77 -0.57 -19.43 -1.22
CA ARG A 77 0.72 -19.16 -0.59
C ARG A 77 1.80 -18.90 -1.62
N LEU A 78 1.88 -19.74 -2.66
CA LEU A 78 2.87 -19.62 -3.73
C LEU A 78 2.63 -18.35 -4.58
N ALA A 79 1.39 -18.10 -4.99
CA ALA A 79 1.05 -16.99 -5.88
C ALA A 79 1.06 -15.62 -5.20
N LYS A 80 0.78 -15.55 -3.89
CA LYS A 80 0.67 -14.27 -3.14
C LYS A 80 1.74 -14.07 -2.07
N ASN A 81 2.64 -15.04 -1.89
CA ASN A 81 3.69 -15.05 -0.86
C ASN A 81 3.17 -14.67 0.54
N ARG A 82 1.96 -15.14 0.89
CA ARG A 82 1.32 -14.87 2.18
C ARG A 82 0.36 -15.97 2.57
N LYS A 83 0.11 -16.11 3.88
CA LYS A 83 -0.94 -17.02 4.37
C LYS A 83 -2.32 -16.58 3.84
N PRO A 84 -3.20 -17.54 3.45
CA PRO A 84 -4.60 -17.25 3.14
C PRO A 84 -5.28 -16.53 4.31
N SER A 85 -6.21 -15.63 3.99
CA SER A 85 -6.93 -14.84 4.99
C SER A 85 -8.02 -15.64 5.70
N MET A 86 -8.48 -16.74 5.11
CA MET A 86 -9.43 -17.67 5.70
C MET A 86 -9.17 -19.09 5.22
N ARG A 87 -9.65 -20.07 5.99
CA ARG A 87 -9.58 -21.48 5.62
C ARG A 87 -10.38 -21.77 4.34
N GLN A 88 -9.88 -22.70 3.54
CA GLN A 88 -10.49 -23.14 2.29
C GLN A 88 -11.95 -23.64 2.43
N ASP A 89 -12.29 -24.32 3.54
CA ASP A 89 -13.65 -24.79 3.79
C ASP A 89 -14.64 -23.64 4.01
N TYR A 90 -14.23 -22.60 4.75
CA TYR A 90 -15.05 -21.41 4.95
C TYR A 90 -15.22 -20.59 3.68
N LYS A 91 -14.17 -20.47 2.88
CA LYS A 91 -14.24 -19.82 1.56
C LYS A 91 -15.25 -20.52 0.66
N LYS A 92 -15.23 -21.86 0.62
CA LYS A 92 -16.21 -22.65 -0.15
C LYS A 92 -17.64 -22.35 0.29
N ILE A 93 -17.90 -22.32 1.61
CA ILE A 93 -19.24 -22.01 2.15
C ILE A 93 -19.68 -20.61 1.72
N LEU A 94 -18.82 -19.61 1.85
CA LEU A 94 -19.14 -18.22 1.51
C LEU A 94 -19.47 -18.06 0.01
N ILE A 95 -18.62 -18.59 -0.87
CA ILE A 95 -18.84 -18.51 -2.32
C ILE A 95 -20.12 -19.29 -2.70
N SER A 96 -20.34 -20.47 -2.10
CA SER A 96 -21.53 -21.29 -2.39
C SER A 96 -22.83 -20.66 -1.89
N SER A 97 -22.75 -19.68 -0.99
CA SER A 97 -23.90 -18.95 -0.46
C SER A 97 -24.32 -17.76 -1.35
N LEU A 98 -23.52 -17.43 -2.37
CA LEU A 98 -23.85 -16.35 -3.30
C LEU A 98 -24.91 -16.85 -4.30
N GLN A 99 -26.05 -16.15 -4.37
CA GLN A 99 -27.16 -16.50 -5.27
C GLN A 99 -26.76 -16.66 -6.74
N VAL A 100 -25.72 -15.94 -7.17
CA VAL A 100 -25.23 -15.96 -8.57
C VAL A 100 -24.41 -17.21 -8.91
N VAL A 101 -23.93 -17.95 -7.92
CA VAL A 101 -23.01 -19.08 -8.09
C VAL A 101 -23.78 -20.40 -8.01
N ASP A 102 -23.68 -21.24 -9.03
CA ASP A 102 -24.37 -22.53 -9.07
C ASP A 102 -23.49 -23.69 -8.60
N GLN A 103 -22.17 -23.61 -8.84
CA GLN A 103 -21.21 -24.63 -8.43
C GLN A 103 -19.90 -24.01 -7.97
N VAL A 104 -19.35 -24.55 -6.87
CA VAL A 104 -18.05 -24.13 -6.34
C VAL A 104 -17.11 -25.32 -6.25
N VAL A 105 -15.93 -25.17 -6.86
CA VAL A 105 -14.84 -26.15 -6.79
C VAL A 105 -13.57 -25.48 -6.27
N SER A 106 -12.74 -26.25 -5.56
CA SER A 106 -11.38 -25.82 -5.20
C SER A 106 -10.41 -26.38 -6.21
N SER A 107 -9.39 -25.61 -6.58
CA SER A 107 -8.31 -26.11 -7.43
C SER A 107 -7.59 -27.31 -6.80
N SER A 108 -7.20 -28.26 -7.65
CA SER A 108 -6.59 -29.54 -7.27
C SER A 108 -5.09 -29.61 -7.55
N ASN A 109 -4.58 -28.72 -8.40
CA ASN A 109 -3.19 -28.69 -8.81
C ASN A 109 -2.44 -27.55 -8.09
N ILE A 110 -1.11 -27.65 -8.02
CA ILE A 110 -0.21 -26.69 -7.38
C ILE A 110 0.38 -25.67 -8.37
N ASP A 111 0.15 -25.85 -9.67
CA ASP A 111 0.57 -24.90 -10.71
C ASP A 111 -0.07 -23.52 -10.48
N PRO A 112 0.68 -22.44 -10.20
CA PRO A 112 0.11 -21.13 -9.89
C PRO A 112 -0.69 -20.48 -11.03
N VAL A 113 -0.50 -20.94 -12.27
CA VAL A 113 -1.15 -20.39 -13.47
C VAL A 113 -2.35 -21.24 -13.87
N PHE A 114 -2.24 -22.57 -13.73
CA PHE A 114 -3.20 -23.56 -14.22
C PHE A 114 -3.69 -24.53 -13.13
N ASP A 115 -3.78 -24.08 -11.89
CA ASP A 115 -4.23 -24.88 -10.73
C ASP A 115 -5.61 -25.54 -10.95
N PHE A 116 -6.42 -24.97 -11.84
CA PHE A 116 -7.77 -25.40 -12.19
C PHE A 116 -7.88 -26.31 -13.42
N ILE A 117 -6.77 -26.71 -14.08
CA ILE A 117 -6.81 -27.41 -15.39
C ILE A 117 -7.61 -28.71 -15.37
N ASP A 118 -7.53 -29.50 -14.28
CA ASP A 118 -8.27 -30.75 -14.11
C ASP A 118 -9.80 -30.51 -14.14
N HIS A 119 -10.23 -29.35 -13.62
CA HIS A 119 -11.64 -28.96 -13.61
C HIS A 119 -12.12 -28.55 -15.00
N LEU A 120 -11.28 -27.95 -15.84
CA LEU A 120 -11.65 -27.69 -17.24
C LEU A 120 -11.92 -29.01 -17.97
N HIS A 121 -11.08 -30.03 -17.76
CA HIS A 121 -11.28 -31.36 -18.34
C HIS A 121 -12.55 -32.05 -17.82
N ALA A 122 -12.78 -32.01 -16.51
CA ALA A 122 -13.87 -32.74 -15.88
C ALA A 122 -15.24 -32.07 -16.10
N LEU A 123 -15.30 -30.74 -16.01
CA LEU A 123 -16.55 -29.99 -16.00
C LEU A 123 -17.00 -29.57 -17.40
N LYS A 124 -16.04 -29.45 -18.34
CA LYS A 124 -16.24 -29.08 -19.75
C LYS A 124 -17.14 -27.85 -19.88
N PRO A 125 -16.68 -26.68 -19.40
CA PRO A 125 -17.45 -25.45 -19.53
C PRO A 125 -17.50 -25.00 -20.99
N ASP A 126 -18.55 -24.27 -21.36
CA ASP A 126 -18.70 -23.69 -22.70
C ASP A 126 -17.99 -22.34 -22.80
N VAL A 127 -17.96 -21.59 -21.68
CA VAL A 127 -17.32 -20.27 -21.58
C VAL A 127 -16.34 -20.25 -20.42
N TRP A 128 -15.16 -19.66 -20.63
CA TRP A 128 -14.22 -19.30 -19.59
C TRP A 128 -14.02 -17.80 -19.56
N VAL A 129 -14.35 -17.18 -18.41
CA VAL A 129 -14.31 -15.73 -18.23
C VAL A 129 -13.15 -15.35 -17.30
N VAL A 130 -12.37 -14.34 -17.71
CA VAL A 130 -11.29 -13.72 -16.94
C VAL A 130 -11.46 -12.19 -16.92
N THR A 131 -10.66 -11.51 -16.10
CA THR A 131 -10.59 -10.04 -16.09
C THR A 131 -9.40 -9.52 -16.90
N ASP A 132 -9.48 -8.28 -17.36
CA ASP A 132 -8.47 -7.58 -18.17
C ASP A 132 -7.12 -7.35 -17.47
N ASP A 133 -7.06 -7.49 -16.15
CA ASP A 133 -5.83 -7.40 -15.35
C ASP A 133 -5.12 -8.74 -15.10
N ASP A 134 -5.59 -9.83 -15.70
CA ASP A 134 -4.95 -11.14 -15.61
C ASP A 134 -3.63 -11.16 -16.41
N GLN A 135 -2.53 -11.51 -15.74
CA GLN A 135 -1.18 -11.49 -16.34
C GLN A 135 -0.91 -12.66 -17.30
N HIS A 136 -1.84 -13.60 -17.42
CA HIS A 136 -1.68 -14.84 -18.19
C HIS A 136 -2.76 -15.02 -19.26
N ILE A 137 -3.42 -13.94 -19.68
CA ILE A 137 -4.47 -13.94 -20.72
C ILE A 137 -4.05 -14.73 -21.96
N GLU A 138 -2.90 -14.42 -22.56
CA GLU A 138 -2.44 -15.08 -23.79
C GLU A 138 -2.29 -16.60 -23.62
N LYS A 139 -1.73 -17.04 -22.50
CA LYS A 139 -1.55 -18.47 -22.20
C LYS A 139 -2.89 -19.16 -21.95
N LYS A 140 -3.80 -18.51 -21.24
CA LYS A 140 -5.14 -19.04 -20.96
C LYS A 140 -6.01 -19.12 -22.21
N GLU A 141 -5.89 -18.14 -23.11
CA GLU A 141 -6.59 -18.14 -24.41
C GLU A 141 -6.07 -19.25 -25.33
N GLN A 142 -4.77 -19.59 -25.27
CA GLN A 142 -4.25 -20.74 -26.01
C GLN A 142 -4.84 -22.05 -25.46
N VAL A 143 -4.86 -22.21 -24.13
CA VAL A 143 -5.45 -23.39 -23.48
C VAL A 143 -6.95 -23.50 -23.76
N SER A 144 -7.69 -22.39 -23.79
CA SER A 144 -9.12 -22.44 -24.09
C SER A 144 -9.39 -22.98 -25.50
N LYS A 145 -8.54 -22.64 -26.49
CA LYS A 145 -8.62 -23.19 -27.86
C LYS A 145 -8.39 -24.69 -27.88
N ASP A 146 -7.41 -25.18 -27.12
CA ASP A 146 -7.11 -26.62 -27.02
C ASP A 146 -8.29 -27.42 -26.44
N PHE A 147 -9.10 -26.79 -25.59
CA PHE A 147 -10.28 -27.39 -24.96
C PHE A 147 -11.59 -27.08 -25.71
N GLY A 148 -11.57 -26.22 -26.73
CA GLY A 148 -12.76 -25.78 -27.46
C GLY A 148 -13.72 -24.92 -26.63
N ILE A 149 -13.18 -24.11 -25.72
CA ILE A 149 -13.95 -23.25 -24.79
C ILE A 149 -13.94 -21.81 -25.31
N GLU A 150 -15.11 -21.13 -25.31
CA GLU A 150 -15.22 -19.70 -25.60
C GLU A 150 -14.50 -18.89 -24.50
N PHE A 151 -13.51 -18.08 -24.86
CA PHE A 151 -12.73 -17.30 -23.90
C PHE A 151 -13.15 -15.83 -23.92
N VAL A 152 -13.56 -15.30 -22.76
CA VAL A 152 -14.08 -13.94 -22.62
C VAL A 152 -13.27 -13.17 -21.60
N VAL A 153 -12.83 -11.97 -21.97
CA VAL A 153 -12.13 -11.02 -21.08
C VAL A 153 -13.10 -9.89 -20.74
N LEU A 154 -13.38 -9.69 -19.45
CA LEU A 154 -14.20 -8.59 -18.95
C LEU A 154 -13.33 -7.46 -18.41
N SER A 155 -13.67 -6.21 -18.75
CA SER A 155 -12.98 -5.07 -18.17
C SER A 155 -13.45 -4.76 -16.75
N LYS A 156 -12.52 -4.69 -15.79
CA LYS A 156 -12.86 -4.29 -14.41
C LYS A 156 -13.46 -2.89 -14.33
N ARG A 157 -13.03 -1.98 -15.20
CA ARG A 157 -13.50 -0.60 -15.22
C ARG A 157 -14.93 -0.51 -15.72
N GLU A 158 -15.25 -1.23 -16.79
CA GLU A 158 -16.59 -1.21 -17.40
C GLU A 158 -17.66 -1.81 -16.48
N ILE A 159 -17.28 -2.81 -15.67
CA ILE A 159 -18.17 -3.41 -14.67
C ILE A 159 -18.10 -2.73 -13.30
N GLY A 160 -17.36 -1.63 -13.16
CA GLY A 160 -17.33 -0.79 -11.95
C GLY A 160 -16.65 -1.42 -10.72
N ILE A 161 -15.59 -2.21 -10.92
CA ILE A 161 -14.89 -2.92 -9.83
C ILE A 161 -13.40 -2.58 -9.70
N ASP A 162 -12.93 -1.54 -10.38
CA ASP A 162 -11.53 -1.10 -10.37
C ASP A 162 -11.07 -0.54 -9.01
N ASP A 163 -11.98 -0.04 -8.19
CA ASP A 163 -11.62 0.56 -6.90
C ASP A 163 -11.55 -0.42 -5.71
N ILE A 164 -11.90 -1.70 -5.87
CA ILE A 164 -11.91 -2.68 -4.75
C ILE A 164 -11.03 -3.90 -5.02
N SER A 165 -10.18 -4.27 -4.06
CA SER A 165 -9.37 -5.50 -4.13
C SER A 165 -9.07 -6.06 -2.75
N THR A 166 -8.76 -7.36 -2.68
CA THR A 166 -8.28 -8.00 -1.44
C THR A 166 -7.02 -7.28 -0.91
N THR A 167 -6.11 -6.84 -1.78
CA THR A 167 -4.92 -6.09 -1.36
C THR A 167 -5.30 -4.76 -0.73
N LYS A 168 -6.23 -4.00 -1.31
CA LYS A 168 -6.73 -2.73 -0.73
C LYS A 168 -7.44 -2.94 0.60
N ILE A 169 -8.28 -3.99 0.71
CA ILE A 169 -8.98 -4.31 1.97
C ILE A 169 -7.98 -4.74 3.06
N LEU A 170 -7.04 -5.62 2.73
CA LEU A 170 -6.02 -6.04 3.67
C LEU A 170 -5.07 -4.90 3.99
N ALA A 171 -4.77 -4.00 3.05
CA ALA A 171 -4.05 -2.77 3.34
C ALA A 171 -4.87 -1.90 4.30
N HIS A 172 -6.18 -1.74 4.13
CA HIS A 172 -6.99 -1.01 5.10
C HIS A 172 -7.03 -1.66 6.50
N ILE A 173 -7.06 -3.00 6.56
CA ILE A 173 -7.08 -3.76 7.83
C ILE A 173 -5.69 -3.82 8.48
N LYS A 174 -4.62 -3.93 7.68
CA LYS A 174 -3.22 -4.08 8.14
C LYS A 174 -2.48 -2.76 8.27
N ASN A 175 -2.79 -1.76 7.44
CA ASN A 175 -2.08 -0.50 7.40
C ASN A 175 -2.61 0.44 8.48
N VAL A 176 -1.85 0.36 9.56
CA VAL A 176 -1.37 1.47 10.35
C VAL A 176 -2.44 2.18 11.17
N ILE A 177 -2.64 1.63 12.38
CA ILE A 177 -3.23 2.43 13.45
C ILE A 177 -2.35 3.67 13.65
N GLU A 178 -1.03 3.61 13.50
CA GLU A 178 -0.14 4.74 13.82
C GLU A 178 1.15 4.81 12.97
N VAL A 179 1.40 5.92 12.25
CA VAL A 179 2.67 6.20 11.53
C VAL A 179 3.55 7.14 12.35
N PRO A 180 4.89 7.05 12.30
CA PRO A 180 5.73 8.08 12.88
C PRO A 180 5.66 9.39 12.06
N LEU A 181 6.02 10.50 12.71
CA LEU A 181 6.43 11.73 12.02
C LEU A 181 7.95 11.78 11.94
N ARG A 182 8.51 12.89 11.43
CA ARG A 182 9.97 13.05 11.33
C ARG A 182 10.44 14.42 11.82
N VAL A 183 11.71 14.46 12.22
CA VAL A 183 12.51 15.68 12.38
C VAL A 183 13.67 15.65 11.39
N ASP A 184 14.13 16.81 10.92
CA ASP A 184 15.38 16.94 10.15
C ASP A 184 16.44 17.69 10.95
N PHE A 185 17.65 17.14 11.00
CA PHE A 185 18.77 17.75 11.70
C PHE A 185 19.49 18.77 10.82
N ALA A 186 19.79 18.41 9.57
CA ALA A 186 20.46 19.29 8.62
C ALA A 186 20.28 18.83 7.16
N GLY A 187 20.64 19.70 6.21
CA GLY A 187 20.56 19.43 4.77
C GLY A 187 19.15 19.55 4.18
N GLY A 188 18.20 20.19 4.88
CA GLY A 188 16.85 20.42 4.36
C GLY A 188 16.86 21.17 3.02
N TRP A 189 15.85 20.98 2.18
CA TRP A 189 15.74 21.49 0.80
C TRP A 189 16.65 20.82 -0.25
N LEU A 190 17.72 20.12 0.15
CA LEU A 190 18.56 19.37 -0.78
C LEU A 190 17.87 18.08 -1.30
N ASP A 191 16.71 17.76 -0.74
CA ASP A 191 15.77 16.74 -1.23
C ASP A 191 14.80 17.29 -2.30
N VAL A 192 14.82 18.59 -2.57
CA VAL A 192 14.06 19.16 -3.68
C VAL A 192 14.89 19.04 -4.96
N PRO A 193 14.41 18.34 -6.02
CA PRO A 193 15.22 18.02 -7.19
C PRO A 193 15.93 19.22 -7.86
N ARG A 194 15.29 20.41 -7.89
CA ARG A 194 15.87 21.64 -8.47
C ARG A 194 17.05 22.22 -7.66
N HIS A 195 17.16 21.84 -6.39
CA HIS A 195 18.18 22.35 -5.45
C HIS A 195 19.18 21.26 -5.04
N ALA A 196 19.07 20.07 -5.63
CA ALA A 196 19.92 18.94 -5.31
C ALA A 196 21.38 19.23 -5.69
N GLN A 197 22.30 18.82 -4.81
CA GLN A 197 23.74 19.01 -4.99
C GLN A 197 24.47 17.67 -4.78
N GLU A 198 25.24 17.25 -5.77
CA GLU A 198 26.01 16.00 -5.68
C GLU A 198 27.05 16.07 -4.54
N GLY A 199 27.20 14.96 -3.80
CA GLY A 199 28.13 14.89 -2.67
C GLY A 199 27.65 15.57 -1.38
N THR A 200 26.37 15.95 -1.31
CA THR A 200 25.75 16.56 -0.13
C THR A 200 24.67 15.63 0.45
N TYR A 201 24.27 15.88 1.71
CA TYR A 201 23.44 14.93 2.44
C TYR A 201 22.31 15.58 3.23
N ILE A 202 21.22 14.83 3.36
CA ILE A 202 20.08 15.15 4.23
C ILE A 202 20.08 14.17 5.40
N VAL A 203 19.96 14.69 6.62
CA VAL A 203 19.94 13.87 7.84
C VAL A 203 18.65 14.09 8.59
N ASN A 204 17.84 13.04 8.70
CA ASN A 204 16.52 13.08 9.33
C ASN A 204 16.26 11.82 10.15
N CYS A 205 15.30 11.91 11.07
CA CYS A 205 14.93 10.80 11.92
C CYS A 205 13.42 10.75 12.17
N THR A 206 12.85 9.55 12.11
CA THR A 206 11.47 9.34 12.56
C THR A 206 11.35 9.39 14.07
N ILE A 207 10.21 9.89 14.55
CA ILE A 207 9.98 10.16 15.97
C ILE A 207 8.64 9.62 16.47
N THR A 208 8.58 9.40 17.78
CA THR A 208 7.35 9.22 18.57
C THR A 208 7.03 10.49 19.37
N PRO A 209 5.76 10.71 19.77
CA PRO A 209 4.58 9.84 19.57
C PRO A 209 4.18 9.70 18.10
N HIS A 210 3.60 8.57 17.74
CA HIS A 210 3.07 8.36 16.40
C HIS A 210 1.74 9.11 16.19
N VAL A 211 1.26 9.12 14.95
CA VAL A 211 -0.02 9.72 14.55
C VAL A 211 -0.94 8.71 13.87
N SER A 212 -2.23 8.89 14.08
CA SER A 212 -3.30 8.14 13.43
C SER A 212 -4.37 9.07 12.87
N LEU A 213 -5.30 8.52 12.10
CA LEU A 213 -6.48 9.28 11.66
C LEU A 213 -7.38 9.71 12.83
N SER A 214 -7.34 8.99 13.96
CA SER A 214 -8.16 9.26 15.15
C SER A 214 -7.42 10.00 16.27
N ASN A 215 -6.09 10.03 16.25
CA ASN A 215 -5.25 10.60 17.28
C ASN A 215 -4.05 11.30 16.64
N TRP A 216 -4.00 12.62 16.75
CA TRP A 216 -2.96 13.44 16.17
C TRP A 216 -2.43 14.44 17.22
N PRO A 217 -1.41 14.05 18.02
CA PRO A 217 -0.94 14.86 19.15
C PRO A 217 -0.22 16.16 18.75
N TYR A 218 0.17 16.30 17.48
CA TYR A 218 0.90 17.47 16.97
C TYR A 218 -0.05 18.55 16.41
N LYS A 219 0.38 19.82 16.40
CA LYS A 219 -0.35 20.87 15.68
C LYS A 219 -0.28 20.65 14.15
N LYS A 220 -1.28 21.16 13.40
CA LYS A 220 -1.25 21.19 11.92
C LYS A 220 -0.22 22.20 11.43
N GLY A 221 0.37 21.97 10.26
CA GLY A 221 1.42 22.86 9.72
C GLY A 221 2.68 22.86 10.60
N ALA A 222 3.09 21.67 11.03
CA ALA A 222 4.14 21.46 12.04
C ALA A 222 5.58 21.45 11.51
N GLY A 223 5.77 21.26 10.20
CA GLY A 223 7.11 21.02 9.63
C GLY A 223 7.67 19.61 9.90
N LEU A 224 6.82 18.66 10.33
CA LEU A 224 7.22 17.31 10.78
C LEU A 224 6.86 16.19 9.78
N GLY A 225 6.55 16.51 8.52
CA GLY A 225 6.10 15.52 7.52
C GLY A 225 4.64 15.07 7.65
N GLY A 226 3.78 15.91 8.24
CA GLY A 226 2.38 15.56 8.50
C GLY A 226 1.55 15.23 7.26
N SER A 227 1.79 15.89 6.11
CA SER A 227 1.08 15.62 4.86
C SER A 227 1.44 14.25 4.27
N ALA A 228 2.72 13.90 4.32
CA ALA A 228 3.22 12.59 3.92
C ALA A 228 2.63 11.48 4.82
N ALA A 229 2.70 11.67 6.14
CA ALA A 229 2.10 10.77 7.13
C ALA A 229 0.60 10.57 6.89
N TYR A 230 -0.15 11.65 6.64
CA TYR A 230 -1.58 11.59 6.34
C TYR A 230 -1.86 10.82 5.05
N SER A 231 -1.06 11.02 4.00
CA SER A 231 -1.18 10.28 2.73
C SER A 231 -0.94 8.78 2.92
N LEU A 232 0.07 8.41 3.71
CA LEU A 232 0.37 7.02 4.06
C LEU A 232 -0.77 6.37 4.86
N LEU A 233 -1.35 7.08 5.84
CA LEU A 233 -2.54 6.61 6.58
C LEU A 233 -3.77 6.43 5.68
N GLN A 234 -3.85 7.16 4.56
CA GLN A 234 -4.90 6.98 3.54
C GLN A 234 -4.57 5.91 2.49
N THR A 235 -3.48 5.15 2.64
CA THR A 235 -2.99 4.16 1.66
C THR A 235 -2.69 4.73 0.26
N LYS A 236 -2.37 6.03 0.19
CA LYS A 236 -1.82 6.66 -1.01
C LYS A 236 -0.29 6.59 -0.93
N SER A 237 0.37 6.32 -2.06
CA SER A 237 1.82 6.50 -2.17
C SER A 237 2.15 7.98 -1.93
N GLY A 238 2.73 8.29 -0.76
CA GLY A 238 3.12 9.65 -0.40
C GLY A 238 4.23 10.16 -1.34
N LEU A 239 5.16 9.29 -1.68
CA LEU A 239 6.31 9.58 -2.55
C LEU A 239 5.88 10.01 -3.96
N ASP A 240 4.96 9.26 -4.59
CA ASP A 240 4.47 9.58 -5.95
C ASP A 240 3.66 10.88 -6.00
N THR A 241 3.04 11.25 -4.87
CA THR A 241 2.22 12.47 -4.77
C THR A 241 3.11 13.69 -4.61
N GLU A 242 4.15 13.60 -3.77
CA GLU A 242 5.05 14.72 -3.47
C GLU A 242 6.04 15.01 -4.61
N LEU A 243 6.65 13.98 -5.22
CA LEU A 243 7.52 14.15 -6.39
C LEU A 243 6.80 14.86 -7.55
N LYS A 244 5.51 14.57 -7.76
CA LYS A 244 4.68 15.23 -8.79
C LYS A 244 4.34 16.68 -8.47
N MET A 245 4.34 17.06 -7.20
CA MET A 245 4.09 18.44 -6.75
C MET A 245 5.37 19.28 -6.72
N GLY A 246 6.55 18.69 -7.00
CA GLY A 246 7.83 19.38 -6.93
C GLY A 246 8.24 19.77 -5.51
N VAL A 247 7.60 19.17 -4.50
CA VAL A 247 7.94 19.32 -3.08
C VAL A 247 8.91 18.20 -2.71
N GLY A 248 9.90 18.50 -1.85
CA GLY A 248 11.03 17.61 -1.59
C GLY A 248 10.61 16.23 -1.09
N TRP A 249 11.37 15.19 -1.46
CA TRP A 249 10.97 13.78 -1.26
C TRP A 249 11.24 13.25 0.15
N GLN A 250 11.88 14.03 1.04
CA GLN A 250 12.40 13.48 2.30
C GLN A 250 11.33 12.96 3.25
N ASP A 251 10.15 13.60 3.27
CA ASP A 251 9.08 13.32 4.23
C ASP A 251 8.53 11.89 4.06
N PRO A 252 8.01 11.50 2.88
CA PRO A 252 7.55 10.14 2.67
C PRO A 252 8.70 9.13 2.77
N ALA A 253 9.89 9.46 2.26
CA ALA A 253 11.03 8.55 2.26
C ALA A 253 11.45 8.14 3.69
N VAL A 254 11.61 9.10 4.61
CA VAL A 254 12.03 8.79 5.99
C VAL A 254 10.90 8.13 6.80
N ILE A 255 9.64 8.50 6.58
CA ILE A 255 8.50 7.90 7.31
C ILE A 255 8.31 6.43 6.91
N GLU A 256 8.54 6.10 5.63
CA GLU A 256 8.51 4.72 5.15
C GLU A 256 9.72 3.92 5.65
N GLU A 257 10.92 4.48 5.56
CA GLU A 257 12.19 3.81 5.90
C GLU A 257 12.40 3.63 7.42
N THR A 258 12.00 4.64 8.21
CA THR A 258 12.16 4.78 9.67
C THR A 258 13.63 4.72 10.16
N GLY A 259 13.90 5.25 11.35
CA GLY A 259 15.25 5.31 11.95
C GLY A 259 15.92 6.66 11.76
N LEU A 260 17.24 6.73 12.03
CA LEU A 260 18.09 7.88 11.72
C LEU A 260 18.78 7.63 10.39
N CYS A 261 18.36 8.37 9.37
CA CYS A 261 18.73 8.15 7.99
C CYS A 261 19.62 9.28 7.49
N VAL A 262 20.65 8.90 6.74
CA VAL A 262 21.48 9.81 5.96
C VAL A 262 21.22 9.52 4.50
N TRP A 263 20.73 10.52 3.78
CA TRP A 263 20.39 10.41 2.36
C TRP A 263 21.36 11.23 1.54
N ARG A 264 21.69 10.74 0.34
CA ARG A 264 22.39 11.52 -0.67
C ARG A 264 21.40 12.48 -1.32
N SER A 265 21.78 13.74 -1.45
CA SER A 265 20.99 14.71 -2.22
C SER A 265 20.90 14.28 -3.68
N GLY A 266 19.70 14.42 -4.26
CA GLY A 266 19.41 13.96 -5.61
C GLY A 266 17.94 14.17 -5.98
N ALA A 267 17.60 13.82 -7.22
CA ALA A 267 16.22 13.90 -7.71
C ALA A 267 15.29 12.88 -7.06
N GLU A 268 15.85 11.79 -6.51
CA GLU A 268 15.13 10.69 -5.88
C GLU A 268 15.81 10.31 -4.56
N PRO A 269 15.07 9.70 -3.60
CA PRO A 269 15.63 9.25 -2.33
C PRO A 269 16.69 8.16 -2.54
N VAL A 270 17.95 8.48 -2.24
CA VAL A 270 19.07 7.52 -2.21
C VAL A 270 19.63 7.46 -0.80
N LEU A 271 19.37 6.37 -0.08
CA LEU A 271 19.90 6.17 1.27
C LEU A 271 21.42 5.93 1.22
N ASP A 272 22.21 6.78 1.88
CA ASP A 272 23.65 6.55 2.07
C ASP A 272 23.86 5.46 3.11
N PHE A 273 23.27 5.65 4.29
CA PHE A 273 23.20 4.66 5.35
C PHE A 273 22.11 5.02 6.37
N LYS A 274 21.70 4.02 7.14
CA LYS A 274 20.78 4.15 8.28
C LYS A 274 21.44 3.58 9.53
N VAL A 275 21.24 4.25 10.67
CA VAL A 275 21.71 3.76 11.97
C VAL A 275 20.57 3.63 12.97
N ASN A 276 20.78 2.80 13.99
CA ASN A 276 19.92 2.80 15.17
C ASN A 276 20.10 4.13 15.92
N PRO A 277 19.02 4.90 16.15
CA PRO A 277 19.08 6.22 16.79
C PRO A 277 19.06 6.22 18.32
N ASP A 278 19.16 5.08 19.01
CA ASP A 278 19.05 4.97 20.48
C ASP A 278 19.94 5.93 21.29
N TRP A 279 21.05 6.40 20.70
CA TRP A 279 21.95 7.37 21.33
C TRP A 279 21.39 8.80 21.39
N LEU A 280 20.26 9.06 20.72
CA LEU A 280 19.48 10.30 20.80
C LEU A 280 18.29 10.20 21.77
N SER A 281 18.03 9.01 22.33
CA SER A 281 16.92 8.78 23.24
C SER A 281 17.05 9.64 24.49
N GLY A 282 15.97 10.35 24.80
CA GLY A 282 15.88 11.27 25.92
C GLY A 282 16.52 12.64 25.67
N LEU A 283 16.99 12.94 24.46
CA LEU A 283 17.74 14.18 24.18
C LEU A 283 16.96 15.21 23.37
N MET A 284 15.77 14.88 22.86
CA MET A 284 15.06 15.75 21.90
C MET A 284 13.72 16.25 22.43
N MET A 285 13.43 17.52 22.14
CA MET A 285 12.18 18.19 22.44
C MET A 285 11.76 19.05 21.26
N ILE A 286 10.46 19.18 21.02
CA ILE A 286 9.93 20.15 20.08
C ILE A 286 9.09 21.19 20.80
N VAL A 287 9.09 22.43 20.31
CA VAL A 287 8.31 23.56 20.87
C VAL A 287 7.49 24.20 19.78
N TRP A 288 6.18 24.37 20.01
CA TRP A 288 5.32 25.08 19.06
C TRP A 288 5.63 26.58 19.07
N THR A 289 5.92 27.13 17.89
CA THR A 289 6.38 28.52 17.75
C THR A 289 5.25 29.55 17.78
N GLY A 290 3.98 29.11 17.78
CA GLY A 290 2.80 29.97 17.81
C GLY A 290 2.20 30.27 16.44
N THR A 291 2.96 30.08 15.36
CA THR A 291 2.52 30.31 13.97
C THR A 291 2.54 29.02 13.17
N HIS A 292 1.67 28.91 12.16
CA HIS A 292 1.68 27.77 11.25
C HIS A 292 2.78 27.94 10.19
N HIS A 293 3.48 26.87 9.88
CA HIS A 293 4.43 26.81 8.78
C HIS A 293 3.71 26.91 7.41
N VAL A 294 4.20 27.74 6.48
CA VAL A 294 3.64 27.91 5.13
C VAL A 294 4.67 27.57 4.04
N THR A 295 4.85 26.28 3.73
CA THR A 295 5.86 25.78 2.76
C THR A 295 5.74 26.36 1.34
N PRO A 296 4.53 26.46 0.73
CA PRO A 296 4.43 26.79 -0.70
C PRO A 296 4.82 28.23 -1.05
N ASN A 297 4.56 29.19 -0.16
CA ASN A 297 4.84 30.61 -0.43
C ASN A 297 6.29 31.01 -0.17
N LEU A 298 7.08 30.12 0.45
CA LEU A 298 8.47 30.38 0.86
C LEU A 298 9.49 29.63 -0.02
N ALA A 299 9.02 28.74 -0.91
CA ALA A 299 9.89 27.90 -1.73
C ALA A 299 10.80 28.70 -2.67
N ASP A 300 10.45 29.94 -2.99
CA ASP A 300 11.20 30.82 -3.90
C ASP A 300 12.01 31.91 -3.17
N LEU A 301 12.09 31.87 -1.84
CA LEU A 301 13.03 32.71 -1.11
C LEU A 301 14.48 32.32 -1.46
N PRO A 302 15.39 33.30 -1.63
CA PRO A 302 16.80 33.02 -1.85
C PRO A 302 17.40 32.34 -0.62
N ARG A 303 18.08 31.22 -0.83
CA ARG A 303 18.74 30.42 0.22
C ARG A 303 20.20 30.18 -0.13
N ASP A 304 21.03 30.09 0.91
CA ASP A 304 22.42 29.71 0.77
C ASP A 304 22.54 28.17 0.82
N TYR A 305 22.37 27.54 -0.35
CA TYR A 305 22.41 26.09 -0.47
C TYR A 305 23.78 25.50 -0.13
N ASP A 306 24.86 26.27 -0.24
CA ASP A 306 26.21 25.83 0.11
C ASP A 306 26.36 25.70 1.64
N LYS A 307 25.79 26.65 2.40
CA LYS A 307 25.71 26.53 3.87
C LYS A 307 24.80 25.40 4.32
N ILE A 308 23.67 25.20 3.65
CA ILE A 308 22.78 24.06 3.91
C ILE A 308 23.51 22.73 3.68
N ALA A 309 24.25 22.61 2.58
CA ALA A 309 25.07 21.46 2.26
C ALA A 309 26.18 21.22 3.29
N ALA A 310 26.86 22.29 3.72
CA ALA A 310 27.87 22.22 4.77
C ALA A 310 27.28 21.67 6.08
N ALA A 311 26.11 22.17 6.51
CA ALA A 311 25.43 21.64 7.69
C ALA A 311 25.05 20.16 7.53
N GLY A 312 24.56 19.77 6.34
CA GLY A 312 24.24 18.37 6.01
C GLY A 312 25.45 17.44 6.12
N ASN A 313 26.61 17.87 5.62
CA ASN A 313 27.88 17.13 5.73
C ASN A 313 28.32 16.96 7.20
N VAL A 314 28.25 18.02 8.00
CA VAL A 314 28.58 17.94 9.44
C VAL A 314 27.63 16.97 10.17
N ALA A 315 26.33 17.02 9.85
CA ALA A 315 25.36 16.09 10.43
C ALA A 315 25.65 14.65 10.04
N ARG A 316 25.97 14.37 8.77
CA ARG A 316 26.35 13.02 8.31
C ARG A 316 27.52 12.47 9.12
N ASP A 317 28.58 13.27 9.28
CA ASP A 317 29.74 12.86 10.06
C ASP A 317 29.37 12.61 11.53
N ALA A 318 28.51 13.44 12.12
CA ALA A 318 28.03 13.26 13.48
C ALA A 318 27.27 11.94 13.66
N VAL A 319 26.47 11.53 12.67
CA VAL A 319 25.78 10.24 12.68
C VAL A 319 26.79 9.08 12.54
N LEU A 320 27.79 9.21 11.67
CA LEU A 320 28.85 8.20 11.53
C LEU A 320 29.63 7.98 12.83
N SER A 321 29.93 9.06 13.56
CA SER A 321 30.66 9.00 14.83
C SER A 321 29.78 8.84 16.06
N LYS A 322 28.44 8.88 15.90
CA LYS A 322 27.44 8.92 17.00
C LYS A 322 27.74 10.02 18.02
N ASP A 323 28.10 11.21 17.52
CA ASP A 323 28.48 12.35 18.34
C ASP A 323 27.34 13.37 18.45
N VAL A 324 26.71 13.44 19.62
CA VAL A 324 25.62 14.39 19.92
C VAL A 324 26.08 15.83 19.80
N ARG A 325 27.31 16.16 20.22
CA ARG A 325 27.80 17.54 20.19
C ARG A 325 28.03 18.00 18.75
N LYS A 326 28.60 17.13 17.90
CA LYS A 326 28.75 17.42 16.48
C LYS A 326 27.38 17.49 15.76
N LEU A 327 26.40 16.71 16.18
CA LEU A 327 25.04 16.82 15.66
C LEU A 327 24.40 18.16 16.05
N CYS A 328 24.59 18.60 17.31
CA CYS A 328 24.17 19.92 17.78
C CYS A 328 24.82 21.06 16.97
N GLU A 329 26.10 20.94 16.62
CA GLU A 329 26.77 21.89 15.73
C GLU A 329 26.07 21.97 14.37
N ALA A 330 25.79 20.84 13.73
CA ALA A 330 25.10 20.80 12.44
C ALA A 330 23.68 21.41 12.49
N VAL A 331 22.97 21.17 13.58
CA VAL A 331 21.63 21.73 13.83
C VAL A 331 21.70 23.25 13.96
N ASN A 332 22.66 23.77 14.73
CA ASN A 332 22.86 25.22 14.87
C ASN A 332 23.34 25.88 13.58
N LEU A 333 24.19 25.22 12.78
CA LEU A 333 24.54 25.69 11.44
C LEU A 333 23.29 25.83 10.56
N SER A 334 22.41 24.83 10.58
CA SER A 334 21.13 24.89 9.86
C SER A 334 20.24 26.03 10.36
N TYR A 335 20.19 26.27 11.67
CA TYR A 335 19.42 27.36 12.26
C TYR A 335 19.98 28.76 11.93
N ASN A 336 21.29 28.90 11.84
CA ASN A 336 21.91 30.15 11.42
C ASN A 336 21.49 30.50 9.98
N VAL A 337 21.46 29.51 9.08
CA VAL A 337 20.93 29.70 7.72
C VAL A 337 19.45 30.11 7.77
N GLN A 338 18.64 29.45 8.59
CA GLN A 338 17.23 29.83 8.78
C GLN A 338 17.05 31.27 9.27
N CYS A 339 17.91 31.75 10.18
CA CYS A 339 17.91 33.16 10.60
C CYS A 339 18.28 34.10 9.44
N GLU A 340 19.27 33.74 8.62
CA GLU A 340 19.68 34.51 7.44
C GLU A 340 18.58 34.55 6.35
N GLU A 341 17.73 33.52 6.28
CA GLU A 341 16.51 33.49 5.45
C GLU A 341 15.39 34.41 5.98
N GLY A 342 15.59 35.06 7.13
CA GLY A 342 14.64 36.01 7.71
C GLY A 342 13.61 35.39 8.66
N MET A 343 13.89 34.21 9.22
CA MET A 343 13.06 33.62 10.28
C MET A 343 13.28 34.33 11.61
N ASP A 344 12.22 34.43 12.42
CA ASP A 344 12.30 35.00 13.77
C ASP A 344 13.24 34.16 14.66
N THR A 345 13.92 34.83 15.59
CA THR A 345 14.80 34.15 16.54
C THR A 345 14.01 33.25 17.48
N LEU A 346 14.38 31.98 17.54
CA LEU A 346 13.83 31.01 18.48
C LEU A 346 14.27 31.32 19.92
N PRO A 347 13.38 31.12 20.91
CA PRO A 347 13.69 31.39 22.31
C PRO A 347 14.86 30.54 22.81
N GLU A 348 15.63 31.08 23.75
CA GLU A 348 16.63 30.29 24.48
C GLU A 348 15.95 29.43 25.53
N ILE A 349 16.37 28.17 25.61
CA ILE A 349 15.87 27.20 26.59
C ILE A 349 17.07 26.73 27.40
N VAL A 350 16.95 26.84 28.73
CA VAL A 350 18.02 26.44 29.65
C VAL A 350 18.35 24.96 29.44
N GLY A 351 19.64 24.66 29.28
CA GLY A 351 20.13 23.30 29.05
C GLY A 351 20.11 22.83 27.60
N ALA A 352 19.43 23.53 26.68
CA ALA A 352 19.47 23.20 25.27
C ALA A 352 20.84 23.55 24.66
N ARG A 353 21.34 22.68 23.78
CA ARG A 353 22.63 22.83 23.09
C ARG A 353 22.48 23.21 21.63
N ALA A 354 21.37 22.82 21.02
CA ALA A 354 21.06 23.21 19.67
C ALA A 354 19.57 23.41 19.49
N LYS A 355 19.22 24.25 18.52
CA LYS A 355 17.84 24.48 18.12
C LYS A 355 17.75 24.79 16.63
N LYS A 356 16.60 24.52 16.02
CA LYS A 356 16.25 24.96 14.66
C LYS A 356 14.75 24.80 14.42
N TYR A 357 14.21 25.50 13.42
CA TYR A 357 12.87 25.21 12.92
C TYR A 357 12.84 23.87 12.16
N MET A 358 11.71 23.17 12.23
CA MET A 358 11.46 21.94 11.48
C MET A 358 10.92 22.22 10.08
N GLY A 359 11.32 21.40 9.11
CA GLY A 359 10.89 21.54 7.73
C GLY A 359 11.43 22.82 7.07
N GLY A 360 10.59 23.52 6.31
CA GLY A 360 10.94 24.75 5.60
C GLY A 360 10.96 26.03 6.47
N GLY A 361 10.67 25.94 7.78
CA GLY A 361 10.69 27.03 8.74
C GLY A 361 9.56 28.08 8.66
N HIS A 362 9.80 29.29 9.18
CA HIS A 362 8.79 30.37 9.33
C HIS A 362 7.51 29.94 10.09
N GLY A 363 7.70 29.22 11.19
CA GLY A 363 6.61 28.71 12.03
C GLY A 363 6.66 27.19 12.21
N GLY A 364 5.59 26.62 12.74
CA GLY A 364 5.53 25.19 13.06
C GLY A 364 6.21 24.86 14.39
N TYR A 365 6.85 23.69 14.45
CA TYR A 365 7.66 23.31 15.60
C TYR A 365 9.14 23.67 15.40
N ALA A 366 9.79 24.03 16.49
CA ALA A 366 11.24 24.09 16.59
C ALA A 366 11.77 22.87 17.37
N LEU A 367 12.82 22.24 16.87
CA LEU A 367 13.58 21.21 17.57
C LEU A 367 14.57 21.84 18.53
N TYR A 368 14.72 21.23 19.71
CA TYR A 368 15.77 21.51 20.68
C TYR A 368 16.44 20.19 21.08
N ILE A 369 17.78 20.20 21.17
CA ILE A 369 18.60 19.04 21.57
C ILE A 369 19.35 19.35 22.87
N PHE A 370 19.42 18.36 23.76
CA PHE A 370 20.03 18.44 25.08
C PHE A 370 21.19 17.43 25.23
N ASP A 371 22.08 17.66 26.20
CA ASP A 371 23.16 16.71 26.53
C ASP A 371 22.68 15.52 27.39
N SER A 372 21.52 15.65 28.04
CA SER A 372 21.01 14.65 28.96
C SER A 372 19.49 14.65 29.07
N LEU A 373 18.94 13.49 29.45
CA LEU A 373 17.53 13.32 29.79
C LEU A 373 17.08 14.29 30.89
N HIS A 374 17.92 14.49 31.91
CA HIS A 374 17.60 15.36 33.03
C HIS A 374 17.39 16.81 32.59
N SER A 375 18.33 17.38 31.82
CA SER A 375 18.21 18.74 31.29
C SER A 375 16.98 18.92 30.40
N ARG A 376 16.64 17.90 29.58
CA ARG A 376 15.43 17.93 28.77
C ARG A 376 14.16 17.93 29.64
N MET A 377 14.13 17.14 30.71
CA MET A 377 12.97 17.08 31.61
C MET A 377 12.73 18.43 32.32
N GLU A 378 13.79 19.07 32.83
CA GLU A 378 13.69 20.41 33.42
C GLU A 378 13.18 21.45 32.40
N ALA A 379 13.65 21.36 31.15
CA ALA A 379 13.17 22.22 30.07
C ALA A 379 11.69 21.99 29.74
N LEU A 380 11.22 20.74 29.74
CA LEU A 380 9.81 20.41 29.50
C LEU A 380 8.88 20.97 30.56
N GLU A 381 9.30 20.98 31.83
CA GLU A 381 8.51 21.54 32.93
C GLU A 381 8.39 23.07 32.86
N SER A 382 9.42 23.73 32.34
CA SER A 382 9.53 25.20 32.30
C SER A 382 9.11 25.82 30.96
N THR A 383 8.93 25.03 29.91
CA THR A 383 8.62 25.52 28.55
C THR A 383 7.18 25.22 28.16
N LYS A 384 6.41 26.27 27.88
CA LYS A 384 5.03 26.14 27.39
C LYS A 384 5.02 25.59 25.95
N ASP A 385 4.01 24.77 25.64
CA ASP A 385 3.78 24.19 24.31
C ASP A 385 4.97 23.34 23.81
N ALA A 386 5.76 22.82 24.74
CA ALA A 386 6.83 21.87 24.50
C ALA A 386 6.32 20.43 24.55
N MET A 387 6.98 19.55 23.78
CA MET A 387 6.68 18.14 23.71
C MET A 387 7.97 17.32 23.62
N ALA A 388 8.05 16.28 24.45
CA ALA A 388 9.06 15.25 24.35
C ALA A 388 8.88 14.47 23.05
N ILE A 389 9.98 14.23 22.32
CA ILE A 389 9.99 13.32 21.17
C ILE A 389 11.13 12.32 21.34
N GLU A 390 10.87 11.07 20.97
CA GLU A 390 11.87 10.00 21.05
C GLU A 390 12.12 9.44 19.66
N PRO A 391 13.38 9.10 19.32
CA PRO A 391 13.67 8.56 18.01
C PRO A 391 13.01 7.18 17.84
N TYR A 392 12.60 6.88 16.62
CA TYR A 392 11.93 5.63 16.28
C TYR A 392 12.65 4.94 15.13
N ILE A 393 12.79 3.62 15.22
CA ILE A 393 13.20 2.75 14.11
C ILE A 393 12.30 1.52 14.11
N ARG A 394 11.75 1.15 12.95
CA ARG A 394 11.03 -0.11 12.81
C ARG A 394 12.04 -1.24 12.91
N THR A 395 11.99 -2.01 13.99
CA THR A 395 12.72 -3.27 14.05
C THR A 395 12.11 -4.20 13.01
N SER A 396 12.94 -4.71 12.09
CA SER A 396 12.50 -5.77 11.19
C SER A 396 12.08 -6.95 12.05
N THR A 397 10.77 -7.15 12.21
CA THR A 397 10.24 -8.43 12.65
C THR A 397 10.77 -9.43 11.62
N LYS A 398 11.75 -10.25 12.01
CA LYS A 398 12.01 -11.50 11.31
C LYS A 398 10.69 -12.28 11.38
N ILE A 399 9.90 -12.20 10.32
CA ILE A 399 8.74 -13.08 10.09
C ILE A 399 9.29 -14.32 9.39
#